data_AF-A0A2L0HRB9-F1
#
_entry.id   AF-A0A2L0HRB9-F1
#
_cell.length_a   1.000
_cell.length_b   1.000
_cell.length_c   1.000
_cell.angle_alpha   90.00
_cell.angle_beta   90.00
_cell.angle_gamma   90.00
#
_symmetry.space_group_name_H-M   'P 1'
#
loop_
_entity.id
_entity.type
_entity.pdbx_description
1 polymer ?
#
loop_
_entity_poly.entity_id
_entity_poly.type
_entity_poly.pdbx_seq_one_letter_code
_entity_poly.pdbx_strand_id
1 'polypeptide(L)'
;MKKTILGVLLTTFGFSSHIFAAIPVINNSISFNNLPNEIKEEIQSNYIDSCEGLSEDLEIKNPNITFDKDFIANVDFNGDGLKDYIIRSSEVFCTAGASMFTGNSDGFIDIFYQNKTGQYDHVLNYWLGREGLVLEKRKDGYRFKSEYNDSYLVWDKSINKFISFYGPEKRRDILDINDENSTISQTSVEKAEFLKQALQ
;
A
#
# COMPACT_ATOMS: atom_id res chain seq x y z
N MET A 1 -7.49 -16.56 55.75
CA MET A 1 -7.03 -15.61 54.71
C MET A 1 -6.24 -16.39 53.67
N LYS A 2 -6.87 -16.76 52.55
CA LYS A 2 -6.22 -17.49 51.45
C LYS A 2 -5.68 -16.46 50.46
N LYS A 3 -4.37 -16.48 50.21
CA LYS A 3 -3.68 -15.62 49.25
C LYS A 3 -3.84 -16.21 47.85
N THR A 4 -4.50 -15.48 46.96
CA THR A 4 -4.56 -15.80 45.53
C THR A 4 -3.31 -15.22 44.87
N ILE A 5 -2.43 -16.06 44.36
CA ILE A 5 -1.30 -15.65 43.52
C ILE A 5 -1.79 -15.71 42.09
N LEU A 6 -2.00 -14.53 41.48
CA LEU A 6 -2.31 -14.38 40.07
C LEU A 6 -0.98 -14.40 39.31
N GLY A 7 -0.63 -15.56 38.75
CA GLY A 7 0.49 -15.69 37.82
C GLY A 7 0.12 -15.04 36.49
N VAL A 8 0.76 -13.91 36.18
CA VAL A 8 0.73 -13.32 34.84
C VAL A 8 1.56 -14.23 33.94
N LEU A 9 0.90 -15.01 33.09
CA LEU A 9 1.56 -15.72 32.01
C LEU A 9 1.99 -14.66 30.98
N LEU A 10 3.29 -14.36 30.96
CA LEU A 10 3.91 -13.58 29.92
C LEU A 10 3.94 -14.46 28.66
N THR A 11 2.98 -14.29 27.75
CA THR A 11 3.07 -14.87 26.41
C THR A 11 4.13 -14.11 25.64
N THR A 12 5.36 -14.62 25.65
CA THR A 12 6.35 -14.26 24.64
C THR A 12 5.86 -14.86 23.31
N PHE A 13 5.21 -14.05 22.47
CA PHE A 13 5.08 -14.36 21.06
C PHE A 13 6.50 -14.38 20.48
N GLY A 14 7.03 -15.59 20.29
CA GLY A 14 8.27 -15.81 19.58
C GLY A 14 8.06 -15.48 18.12
N PHE A 15 8.39 -14.24 17.72
CA PHE A 15 8.66 -13.93 16.32
C PHE A 15 10.02 -14.53 15.98
N SER A 16 10.03 -15.81 15.62
CA SER A 16 11.16 -16.43 14.95
C SER A 16 10.69 -17.45 13.93
N SER A 17 10.42 -16.98 12.72
CA SER A 17 11.06 -17.48 11.51
C SER A 17 10.58 -16.62 10.35
N HIS A 18 11.44 -15.70 9.89
CA HIS A 18 11.36 -15.25 8.51
C HIS A 18 11.71 -16.48 7.66
N ILE A 19 10.71 -17.31 7.40
CA ILE A 19 10.84 -18.39 6.43
C ILE A 19 11.06 -17.65 5.11
N PHE A 20 12.31 -17.67 4.63
CA PHE A 20 12.62 -17.23 3.28
C PHE A 20 11.76 -18.07 2.33
N ALA A 21 10.96 -17.35 1.52
CA ALA A 21 9.99 -17.84 0.54
C ALA A 21 10.20 -19.31 0.08
N ALA A 22 9.15 -20.13 0.10
CA ALA A 22 9.24 -21.49 -0.45
C ALA A 22 9.27 -21.50 -1.98
N ILE A 23 8.83 -20.40 -2.60
CA ILE A 23 8.95 -20.15 -4.04
C ILE A 23 10.15 -19.22 -4.34
N PRO A 24 10.84 -19.40 -5.49
CA PRO A 24 11.84 -18.46 -5.97
C PRO A 24 11.30 -17.02 -6.07
N VAL A 25 12.05 -16.08 -5.48
CA VAL A 25 11.79 -14.64 -5.55
C VAL A 25 12.85 -13.96 -6.41
N ILE A 26 12.43 -13.30 -7.50
CA ILE A 26 13.28 -12.48 -8.36
C ILE A 26 13.05 -11.01 -7.97
N ASN A 27 13.94 -10.44 -7.17
CA ASN A 27 13.81 -9.05 -6.69
C ASN A 27 14.72 -8.09 -7.47
N ASN A 28 14.14 -7.27 -8.33
CA ASN A 28 14.80 -6.17 -9.03
C ASN A 28 14.61 -4.80 -8.34
N SER A 29 13.86 -4.76 -7.24
CA SER A 29 13.54 -3.58 -6.44
C SER A 29 14.59 -3.32 -5.35
N ILE A 30 14.22 -2.58 -4.31
CA ILE A 30 15.03 -2.43 -3.09
C ILE A 30 15.26 -3.81 -2.45
N SER A 31 16.52 -4.09 -2.09
CA SER A 31 16.89 -5.33 -1.40
C SER A 31 16.15 -5.46 -0.08
N PHE A 32 15.55 -6.64 0.16
CA PHE A 32 14.79 -6.92 1.38
C PHE A 32 15.63 -6.83 2.66
N ASN A 33 16.96 -7.01 2.56
CA ASN A 33 17.85 -6.84 3.71
C ASN A 33 17.93 -5.39 4.19
N ASN A 34 17.59 -4.43 3.33
CA ASN A 34 17.62 -3.00 3.63
C ASN A 34 16.26 -2.45 4.09
N LEU A 35 15.21 -3.28 4.09
CA LEU A 35 13.87 -2.86 4.49
C LEU A 35 13.67 -2.96 6.01
N PRO A 36 12.80 -2.12 6.60
CA PRO A 36 12.26 -2.32 7.94
C PRO A 36 11.48 -3.64 8.04
N ASN A 37 11.27 -4.13 9.26
CA ASN A 37 10.58 -5.41 9.46
C ASN A 37 9.11 -5.34 9.02
N GLU A 38 8.44 -4.23 9.31
CA GLU A 38 7.04 -3.97 8.97
C GLU A 38 6.83 -4.09 7.45
N ILE A 39 7.75 -3.54 6.65
CA ILE A 39 7.68 -3.61 5.20
C ILE A 39 7.99 -5.02 4.68
N LYS A 40 8.90 -5.75 5.33
CA LYS A 40 9.18 -7.15 4.95
C LYS A 40 7.99 -8.05 5.23
N GLU A 41 7.32 -7.86 6.37
CA GLU A 41 6.13 -8.62 6.77
C GLU A 41 4.99 -8.40 5.78
N GLU A 42 4.76 -7.14 5.37
CA GLU A 42 3.80 -6.79 4.33
C GLU A 42 4.09 -7.52 3.01
N ILE A 43 5.34 -7.44 2.53
CA ILE A 43 5.76 -8.08 1.27
C ILE A 43 5.62 -9.61 1.36
N GLN A 44 6.02 -10.19 2.49
CA GLN A 44 5.95 -11.63 2.69
C GLN A 44 4.49 -12.11 2.66
N SER A 45 3.63 -11.53 3.50
CA SER A 45 2.24 -11.96 3.65
C SER A 45 1.41 -11.71 2.39
N ASN A 46 1.45 -10.49 1.88
CA ASN A 46 0.47 -10.05 0.87
C ASN A 46 0.89 -10.35 -0.56
N TYR A 47 2.16 -10.69 -0.80
CA TYR A 47 2.66 -10.96 -2.15
C TYR A 47 3.26 -12.35 -2.26
N ILE A 48 4.22 -12.70 -1.40
CA ILE A 48 4.94 -13.98 -1.51
C ILE A 48 4.04 -15.14 -1.09
N ASP A 49 3.52 -15.13 0.14
CA ASP A 49 2.69 -16.20 0.69
C ASP A 49 1.38 -16.35 -0.12
N SER A 50 0.83 -15.22 -0.58
CA SER A 50 -0.34 -15.20 -1.45
C SER A 50 -0.06 -15.86 -2.81
N CYS A 51 1.07 -15.55 -3.45
CA CYS A 51 1.48 -16.20 -4.70
C CYS A 51 1.76 -17.70 -4.50
N GLU A 52 2.35 -18.08 -3.37
CA GLU A 52 2.59 -19.47 -3.00
C GLU A 52 1.28 -20.25 -2.85
N GLY A 53 0.34 -19.77 -2.02
CA GLY A 53 -0.96 -20.42 -1.84
C GLY A 53 -1.74 -20.56 -3.16
N LEU A 54 -1.69 -19.55 -4.02
CA LEU A 54 -2.36 -19.61 -5.34
C LEU A 54 -1.65 -20.56 -6.30
N SER A 55 -0.34 -20.72 -6.17
CA SER A 55 0.43 -21.70 -6.92
C SER A 55 0.09 -23.12 -6.52
N GLU A 56 -0.12 -23.35 -5.22
CA GLU A 56 -0.56 -24.65 -4.68
C GLU A 56 -1.97 -24.99 -5.15
N ASP A 57 -2.92 -24.06 -5.01
CA ASP A 57 -4.32 -24.24 -5.41
C ASP A 57 -4.47 -24.55 -6.91
N LEU A 58 -3.62 -23.96 -7.74
CA LEU A 58 -3.64 -24.11 -9.21
C LEU A 58 -2.66 -25.16 -9.73
N GLU A 59 -1.97 -25.88 -8.83
CA GLU A 59 -0.96 -26.90 -9.17
C GLU A 59 0.12 -26.41 -10.16
N ILE A 60 0.57 -25.16 -10.01
CA ILE A 60 1.54 -24.55 -10.92
C ILE A 60 2.89 -25.24 -10.78
N LYS A 61 3.42 -25.73 -11.91
CA LYS A 61 4.75 -26.35 -11.95
C LYS A 61 5.83 -25.28 -11.96
N ASN A 62 6.64 -25.24 -10.90
CA ASN A 62 7.75 -24.29 -10.68
C ASN A 62 7.28 -22.83 -10.53
N PRO A 63 6.51 -22.52 -9.49
CA PRO A 63 6.03 -21.16 -9.28
C PRO A 63 7.19 -20.20 -9.01
N ASN A 64 7.03 -18.93 -9.36
CA ASN A 64 7.90 -17.84 -8.95
C ASN A 64 7.15 -16.52 -8.86
N ILE A 65 7.76 -15.59 -8.14
CA ILE A 65 7.31 -14.21 -8.04
C ILE A 65 8.46 -13.27 -8.41
N THR A 66 8.15 -12.26 -9.21
CA THR A 66 9.08 -11.22 -9.65
C THR A 66 8.62 -9.87 -9.15
N PHE A 67 9.54 -9.11 -8.56
CA PHE A 67 9.35 -7.73 -8.14
C PHE A 67 10.17 -6.82 -9.05
N ASP A 68 9.51 -5.96 -9.81
CA ASP A 68 10.17 -5.02 -10.71
C ASP A 68 10.82 -3.86 -9.97
N LYS A 69 11.70 -3.11 -10.65
CA LYS A 69 12.53 -2.04 -10.06
C LYS A 69 11.73 -1.00 -9.26
N ASP A 70 10.48 -0.79 -9.67
CA ASP A 70 9.59 0.22 -9.16
C ASP A 70 8.68 -0.34 -8.05
N PHE A 71 8.74 -1.63 -7.73
CA PHE A 71 7.90 -2.24 -6.70
C PHE A 71 7.94 -1.51 -5.35
N ILE A 72 9.11 -1.01 -4.94
CA ILE A 72 9.26 -0.26 -3.69
C ILE A 72 9.91 1.09 -4.00
N ALA A 73 9.30 2.16 -3.51
CA ALA A 73 9.91 3.48 -3.44
C ALA A 73 10.19 3.87 -1.99
N ASN A 74 11.33 4.52 -1.75
CA ASN A 74 11.68 5.12 -0.46
C ASN A 74 11.84 6.64 -0.63
N VAL A 75 10.87 7.40 -0.16
CA VAL A 75 10.74 8.85 -0.38
C VAL A 75 10.16 9.53 0.86
N ASP A 76 10.23 10.85 0.95
CA ASP A 76 9.52 11.64 1.97
C ASP A 76 8.21 12.14 1.34
N PHE A 77 7.16 11.30 1.37
CA PHE A 77 5.91 11.53 0.64
C PHE A 77 5.04 12.56 1.37
N ASN A 78 4.94 12.46 2.69
CA ASN A 78 4.19 13.41 3.51
C ASN A 78 4.95 14.72 3.76
N GLY A 79 6.27 14.73 3.47
CA GLY A 79 7.13 15.89 3.57
C GLY A 79 7.41 16.33 5.00
N ASP A 80 7.45 15.40 5.94
CA ASP A 80 7.80 15.61 7.36
C ASP A 80 9.31 15.45 7.65
N GLY A 81 10.09 15.08 6.63
CA GLY A 81 11.53 14.89 6.70
C GLY A 81 11.97 13.50 7.12
N LEU A 82 11.04 12.57 7.34
CA LEU A 82 11.29 11.15 7.57
C LEU A 82 11.21 10.36 6.28
N LYS A 83 11.63 9.09 6.34
CA LYS A 83 11.65 8.20 5.17
C LYS A 83 10.39 7.38 5.16
N ASP A 84 9.58 7.50 4.11
CA ASP A 84 8.39 6.70 3.88
C ASP A 84 8.69 5.55 2.90
N TYR A 85 7.90 4.49 2.98
CA TYR A 85 7.90 3.43 1.98
C TYR A 85 6.58 3.43 1.22
N ILE A 86 6.68 3.18 -0.08
CA ILE A 86 5.54 3.00 -0.95
C ILE A 86 5.71 1.68 -1.69
N ILE A 87 4.72 0.80 -1.58
CA ILE A 87 4.68 -0.48 -2.29
C ILE A 87 3.68 -0.34 -3.44
N ARG A 88 4.12 -0.70 -4.65
CA ARG A 88 3.32 -0.64 -5.88
C ARG A 88 3.05 -2.04 -6.37
N SER A 89 1.89 -2.59 -6.02
CA SER A 89 1.52 -3.94 -6.43
C SER A 89 1.60 -4.16 -7.94
N SER A 90 1.31 -3.13 -8.75
CA SER A 90 1.38 -3.16 -10.21
C SER A 90 2.74 -3.57 -10.80
N GLU A 91 3.78 -3.60 -9.99
CA GLU A 91 5.16 -3.96 -10.34
C GLU A 91 5.51 -5.38 -9.86
N VAL A 92 4.51 -6.24 -9.65
CA VAL A 92 4.66 -7.61 -9.14
C VAL A 92 4.06 -8.63 -10.11
N PHE A 93 4.88 -9.57 -10.57
CA PHE A 93 4.43 -10.67 -11.41
C PHE A 93 4.48 -12.00 -10.66
N CYS A 94 3.34 -12.69 -10.53
CA CYS A 94 3.25 -14.04 -9.97
C CYS A 94 2.88 -15.03 -11.07
N THR A 95 3.60 -16.15 -11.19
CA THR A 95 3.32 -17.18 -12.20
C THR A 95 1.96 -17.85 -12.07
N ALA A 96 1.41 -17.92 -10.86
CA ALA A 96 0.09 -18.52 -10.60
C ALA A 96 -1.07 -17.55 -10.81
N GLY A 97 -0.77 -16.26 -10.96
CA GLY A 97 -1.80 -15.24 -11.02
C GLY A 97 -1.32 -14.04 -11.79
N ALA A 98 -1.50 -14.09 -13.10
CA ALA A 98 -1.25 -12.95 -13.98
C ALA A 98 -2.22 -11.77 -13.75
N SER A 99 -3.16 -11.83 -12.81
CA SER A 99 -4.18 -10.78 -12.57
C SER A 99 -4.37 -10.35 -11.11
N MET A 100 -3.70 -10.98 -10.15
CA MET A 100 -3.83 -10.65 -8.71
C MET A 100 -2.89 -9.53 -8.28
N PHE A 101 -1.76 -9.39 -8.98
CA PHE A 101 -0.79 -8.34 -8.69
C PHE A 101 -0.37 -7.51 -9.91
N THR A 102 -0.60 -7.97 -11.15
CA THR A 102 -0.22 -7.20 -12.34
C THR A 102 -1.31 -7.18 -13.39
N GLY A 103 -1.37 -6.06 -14.10
CA GLY A 103 -2.14 -5.89 -15.32
C GLY A 103 -2.12 -4.45 -15.77
N ASN A 104 -1.00 -3.97 -16.33
CA ASN A 104 -0.85 -2.68 -17.04
C ASN A 104 -1.92 -1.63 -16.68
N SER A 105 -1.88 -1.11 -15.44
CA SER A 105 -2.86 -0.20 -14.84
C SER A 105 -4.03 -0.85 -14.06
N ASP A 106 -3.85 -1.90 -13.27
CA ASP A 106 -4.83 -2.34 -12.27
C ASP A 106 -4.03 -2.86 -11.05
N GLY A 107 -4.11 -2.19 -9.89
CA GLY A 107 -3.32 -2.51 -8.70
C GLY A 107 -3.58 -1.57 -7.51
N PHE A 108 -3.01 -1.88 -6.35
CA PHE A 108 -2.96 -1.03 -5.16
C PHE A 108 -1.61 -0.30 -5.00
N ILE A 109 -1.67 0.88 -4.35
CA ILE A 109 -0.54 1.53 -3.69
C ILE A 109 -0.73 1.36 -2.18
N ASP A 110 0.27 0.78 -1.52
CA ASP A 110 0.38 0.81 -0.06
C ASP A 110 1.40 1.88 0.35
N ILE A 111 1.05 2.75 1.30
CA ILE A 111 1.92 3.82 1.80
C ILE A 111 2.16 3.62 3.29
N PHE A 112 3.42 3.64 3.68
CA PHE A 112 3.89 3.51 5.05
C PHE A 112 4.65 4.75 5.47
N TYR A 113 4.19 5.43 6.50
CA TYR A 113 4.89 6.58 7.08
C TYR A 113 5.79 6.16 8.22
N GLN A 114 7.01 6.67 8.22
CA GLN A 114 7.88 6.50 9.37
C GLN A 114 7.42 7.43 10.49
N ASN A 115 7.20 6.89 11.68
CA ASN A 115 6.87 7.67 12.84
C ASN A 115 8.14 8.10 13.61
N LYS A 116 7.95 8.92 14.65
CA LYS A 116 9.05 9.50 15.43
C LYS A 116 9.86 8.48 16.23
N THR A 117 9.36 7.27 16.44
CA THR A 117 10.11 6.17 17.09
C THR A 117 10.95 5.38 16.09
N GLY A 118 10.82 5.68 14.79
CA GLY A 118 11.52 5.01 13.69
C GLY A 118 10.78 3.80 13.14
N GLN A 119 9.59 3.50 13.66
CA GLN A 119 8.70 2.43 13.18
C GLN A 119 7.86 2.92 12.00
N TYR A 120 7.23 1.99 11.28
CA TYR A 120 6.44 2.30 10.09
C TYR A 120 4.97 1.97 10.29
N ASP A 121 4.12 2.98 10.13
CA ASP A 121 2.67 2.83 10.22
C ASP A 121 2.10 2.70 8.79
N HIS A 122 1.27 1.68 8.54
CA HIS A 122 0.55 1.55 7.28
C HIS A 122 -0.58 2.60 7.25
N VAL A 123 -0.46 3.61 6.40
CA VAL A 123 -1.36 4.78 6.43
C VAL A 123 -2.38 4.82 5.30
N LEU A 124 -2.14 4.09 4.21
CA LEU A 124 -3.05 4.07 3.06
C LEU A 124 -2.83 2.81 2.23
N ASN A 125 -3.90 2.04 2.00
CA ASN A 125 -4.03 1.12 0.88
C ASN A 125 -4.99 1.75 -0.13
N TYR A 126 -4.51 2.05 -1.34
CA TYR A 126 -5.28 2.77 -2.36
C TYR A 126 -5.35 2.02 -3.67
N TRP A 127 -6.57 1.65 -4.09
CA TRP A 127 -6.78 1.04 -5.40
C TRP A 127 -6.56 2.07 -6.52
N LEU A 128 -5.53 1.84 -7.34
CA LEU A 128 -5.19 2.66 -8.51
C LEU A 128 -6.24 2.58 -9.62
N GLY A 129 -6.95 1.45 -9.71
CA GLY A 129 -7.68 1.08 -10.92
C GLY A 129 -6.87 1.36 -12.19
N ARG A 130 -7.57 1.74 -13.27
CA ARG A 130 -7.00 2.09 -14.59
C ARG A 130 -6.49 3.51 -14.72
N GLU A 131 -6.03 4.08 -13.61
CA GLU A 131 -5.55 5.46 -13.62
C GLU A 131 -4.10 5.57 -14.09
N GLY A 132 -3.31 4.50 -14.03
CA GLY A 132 -1.91 4.51 -14.49
C GLY A 132 -1.08 5.56 -13.76
N LEU A 133 -1.29 5.68 -12.45
CA LEU A 133 -0.60 6.67 -11.63
C LEU A 133 0.89 6.34 -11.51
N VAL A 134 1.74 7.32 -11.80
CA VAL A 134 3.20 7.20 -11.66
C VAL A 134 3.67 8.17 -10.58
N LEU A 135 4.62 7.72 -9.75
CA LEU A 135 5.24 8.56 -8.73
C LEU A 135 6.15 9.60 -9.38
N GLU A 136 5.81 10.87 -9.22
CA GLU A 136 6.53 12.03 -9.75
C GLU A 136 7.11 12.86 -8.60
N LYS A 137 8.39 13.23 -8.72
CA LYS A 137 9.01 14.23 -7.85
C LYS A 137 8.78 15.64 -8.39
N ARG A 138 8.21 16.51 -7.57
CA ARG A 138 7.95 17.92 -7.88
C ARG A 138 8.69 18.85 -6.91
N LYS A 139 8.58 20.16 -7.16
CA LYS A 139 9.19 21.20 -6.29
C LYS A 139 8.55 21.24 -4.90
N ASP A 140 7.28 20.90 -4.82
CA ASP A 140 6.43 20.94 -3.63
C ASP A 140 6.32 19.59 -2.90
N GLY A 141 6.94 18.53 -3.42
CA GLY A 141 6.94 17.20 -2.81
C GLY A 141 6.80 16.09 -3.84
N TYR A 142 6.29 14.94 -3.41
CA TYR A 142 5.96 13.82 -4.29
C TYR A 142 4.46 13.78 -4.56
N ARG A 143 4.10 13.28 -5.74
CA ARG A 143 2.72 13.08 -6.16
C ARG A 143 2.65 11.89 -7.09
N PHE A 144 1.60 11.09 -6.95
CA PHE A 144 1.19 10.17 -7.99
C PHE A 144 0.34 10.89 -9.03
N LYS A 145 0.68 10.79 -10.31
CA LYS A 145 -0.04 11.44 -11.40
C LYS A 145 -0.26 10.49 -12.57
N SER A 146 -1.45 10.55 -13.16
CA SER A 146 -1.74 9.93 -14.45
C SER A 146 -1.31 10.84 -15.58
N GLU A 147 -0.68 10.26 -16.60
CA GLU A 147 -0.46 10.93 -17.88
C GLU A 147 -1.69 10.84 -18.80
N TYR A 148 -2.67 9.99 -18.48
CA TYR A 148 -3.78 9.64 -19.37
C TYR A 148 -5.05 10.43 -19.12
N ASN A 149 -5.34 10.75 -17.86
CA ASN A 149 -6.67 11.24 -17.49
C ASN A 149 -6.67 12.32 -16.40
N ASP A 150 -5.52 12.96 -16.14
CA ASP A 150 -5.31 13.98 -15.11
C ASP A 150 -5.56 13.54 -13.66
N SER A 151 -5.81 12.24 -13.42
CA SER A 151 -5.92 11.73 -12.05
C SER A 151 -4.64 11.93 -11.26
N TYR A 152 -4.76 12.14 -9.95
CA TYR A 152 -3.61 12.21 -9.06
C TYR A 152 -3.95 11.78 -7.63
N LEU A 153 -2.92 11.32 -6.92
CA LEU A 153 -2.92 11.12 -5.47
C LEU A 153 -1.76 11.92 -4.86
N VAL A 154 -2.08 12.75 -3.85
CA VAL A 154 -1.08 13.63 -3.21
C VAL A 154 -1.39 13.77 -1.72
N TRP A 155 -0.36 13.99 -0.92
CA TRP A 155 -0.51 14.43 0.46
C TRP A 155 -0.68 15.95 0.54
N ASP A 156 -1.77 16.43 1.15
CA ASP A 156 -2.00 17.85 1.42
C ASP A 156 -1.63 18.18 2.86
N LYS A 157 -0.47 18.85 3.01
CA LYS A 157 0.07 19.27 4.31
C LYS A 157 -0.81 20.29 5.05
N SER A 158 -1.65 21.04 4.35
CA SER A 158 -2.47 22.07 4.99
C SER A 158 -3.62 21.50 5.81
N ILE A 159 -4.11 20.33 5.41
CA ILE A 159 -5.21 19.62 6.07
C ILE A 159 -4.79 18.25 6.65
N ASN A 160 -3.53 17.84 6.44
CA ASN A 160 -2.99 16.56 6.85
C ASN A 160 -3.84 15.37 6.36
N LYS A 161 -4.15 15.36 5.06
CA LYS A 161 -4.93 14.29 4.42
C LYS A 161 -4.38 13.97 3.04
N PHE A 162 -4.66 12.76 2.59
CA PHE A 162 -4.50 12.42 1.18
C PHE A 162 -5.65 13.04 0.38
N ILE A 163 -5.30 13.59 -0.78
CA ILE A 163 -6.24 14.02 -1.80
C ILE A 163 -6.08 13.09 -3.00
N SER A 164 -7.14 12.34 -3.28
CA SER A 164 -7.29 11.70 -4.58
C SER A 164 -8.15 12.58 -5.48
N PHE A 165 -7.75 12.72 -6.73
CA PHE A 165 -8.54 13.35 -7.76
C PHE A 165 -8.67 12.38 -8.92
N TYR A 166 -9.91 12.03 -9.25
CA TYR A 166 -10.24 11.22 -10.42
C TYR A 166 -10.64 12.15 -11.58
N GLY A 167 -9.72 12.32 -12.53
CA GLY A 167 -9.88 13.32 -13.59
C GLY A 167 -11.04 13.07 -14.57
N PRO A 168 -11.36 11.82 -14.97
CA PRO A 168 -12.54 11.54 -15.81
C PRO A 168 -13.86 12.07 -15.25
N GLU A 169 -14.07 11.98 -13.93
CA GLU A 169 -15.31 12.45 -13.27
C GLU A 169 -15.18 13.84 -12.65
N LYS A 170 -13.97 14.43 -12.66
CA LYS A 170 -13.64 15.62 -11.85
C LYS A 170 -14.11 15.45 -10.42
N ARG A 171 -13.81 14.27 -9.86
CA ARG A 171 -14.16 13.90 -8.48
C ARG A 171 -12.92 14.08 -7.63
N ARG A 172 -13.09 14.71 -6.48
CA ARG A 172 -12.04 14.89 -5.50
C ARG A 172 -12.48 14.21 -4.22
N ASP A 173 -11.65 13.30 -3.74
CA ASP A 173 -11.89 12.52 -2.53
C ASP A 173 -10.79 12.86 -1.51
N ILE A 174 -11.20 13.07 -0.26
CA ILE A 174 -10.29 13.24 0.87
C ILE A 174 -10.21 11.88 1.57
N LEU A 175 -9.01 11.30 1.62
CA LEU A 175 -8.82 9.98 2.21
C LEU A 175 -8.24 10.11 3.62
N ASP A 176 -8.79 9.33 4.54
CA ASP A 176 -8.33 9.25 5.91
C ASP A 176 -7.13 8.31 6.03
N ILE A 177 -6.23 8.63 6.96
CA ILE A 177 -5.10 7.77 7.34
C ILE A 177 -5.66 6.55 8.09
N ASN A 178 -5.17 5.36 7.77
CA ASN A 178 -5.59 4.06 8.31
C ASN A 178 -6.98 3.62 7.87
N ASP A 179 -7.47 4.12 6.73
CA ASP A 179 -8.60 3.49 6.06
C ASP A 179 -8.11 2.20 5.38
N GLU A 180 -7.91 1.14 6.17
CA GLU A 180 -7.55 -0.22 5.72
C GLU A 180 -8.59 -0.79 4.74
N ASN A 181 -9.76 -0.14 4.65
CA ASN A 181 -10.82 -0.44 3.69
C ASN A 181 -11.13 0.75 2.78
N SER A 182 -10.11 1.49 2.31
CA SER A 182 -10.31 2.46 1.23
C SER A 182 -10.71 1.83 -0.12
N THR A 183 -11.28 0.62 -0.10
CA THR A 183 -12.53 0.32 -0.81
C THR A 183 -13.69 1.24 -0.39
N ILE A 184 -13.47 2.56 -0.27
CA ILE A 184 -14.57 3.53 -0.23
C ILE A 184 -15.32 3.28 -1.54
N SER A 185 -16.37 2.47 -1.41
CA SER A 185 -17.57 2.48 -2.22
C SER A 185 -17.71 3.88 -2.75
N GLN A 186 -17.92 4.01 -4.05
CA GLN A 186 -18.27 5.22 -4.79
C GLN A 186 -19.49 5.91 -4.19
N THR A 187 -19.37 6.37 -2.95
CA THR A 187 -20.36 7.07 -2.18
C THR A 187 -19.87 8.49 -2.17
N SER A 188 -20.14 9.11 -3.32
CA SER A 188 -20.44 10.52 -3.44
C SER A 188 -21.28 10.99 -2.24
N VAL A 189 -20.66 11.60 -1.23
CA VAL A 189 -21.42 12.22 -0.12
C VAL A 189 -21.18 13.73 -0.02
N GLU A 190 -20.11 14.31 -0.58
CA GLU A 190 -19.92 15.77 -0.51
C GLU A 190 -20.33 16.59 -1.75
N LYS A 191 -20.94 15.99 -2.78
CA LYS A 191 -21.57 16.76 -3.88
C LYS A 191 -23.07 17.00 -3.72
N ALA A 192 -23.76 16.34 -2.77
CA ALA A 192 -25.21 16.46 -2.64
C ALA A 192 -25.69 17.68 -1.84
N GLU A 193 -24.94 18.16 -0.85
CA GLU A 193 -25.35 19.33 -0.05
C GLU A 193 -24.99 20.67 -0.70
N PHE A 194 -23.84 20.77 -1.37
CA PHE A 194 -23.46 22.00 -2.08
C PHE A 194 -24.38 22.29 -3.27
N LEU A 195 -24.90 21.27 -3.95
CA LEU A 195 -25.86 21.44 -5.04
C LEU A 195 -27.29 21.77 -4.57
N LYS A 196 -27.66 21.45 -3.32
CA LYS A 196 -28.96 21.85 -2.76
C LYS A 196 -29.00 23.32 -2.35
N GLN A 197 -27.88 23.89 -1.92
CA GLN A 197 -27.80 25.33 -1.61
C GLN A 197 -27.71 26.21 -2.85
N ALA A 198 -27.30 25.68 -4.01
CA ALA A 198 -27.25 26.42 -5.27
C ALA A 198 -28.59 26.41 -6.06
N LEU A 199 -29.61 25.71 -5.56
CA LEU A 199 -30.94 25.57 -6.18
C LEU A 199 -32.09 26.00 -5.25
N GLN A 200 -31.79 26.73 -4.17
CA GLN A 200 -32.74 27.54 -3.40
C GLN A 200 -32.44 29.02 -3.61
#